data_AF-A0A4Z1H6A2-F1
#
_entry.id   AF-A0A4Z1H6A2-F1
#
_cell.length_a   1.000
_cell.length_b   1.000
_cell.length_c   1.000
_cell.angle_alpha   90.00
_cell.angle_beta   90.00
_cell.angle_gamma   90.00
#
_symmetry.space_group_name_H-M   'P 1'
#
loop_
_entity.id
_entity.type
_entity.pdbx_description
1 polymer ?
#
loop_
_entity_poly.entity_id
_entity_poly.type
_entity_poly.pdbx_seq_one_letter_code
_entity_poly.pdbx_strand_id
1 'polypeptide(L)'
;MKLTLQHLLPLIAAFVASAVADPCTSYGPDARTISGGVGFRFYNSNPNHWSWNAQGSTAVLQDDGWASFDGHGLKGVSAMIVYYKNDDRYLYQPPNGDDGWCTIPAGKTSNIENIIGYRS
;
A
#
# COMPACT_ATOMS: atom_id res chain seq x y z
N MET A 1 18.93 26.04 39.12
CA MET A 1 19.54 24.79 38.64
C MET A 1 19.62 24.89 37.12
N LYS A 2 20.83 24.96 36.54
CA LYS A 2 21.00 25.06 35.07
C LYS A 2 20.82 23.65 34.49
N LEU A 3 19.69 23.40 33.80
CA LEU A 3 19.57 22.22 32.94
C LEU A 3 20.57 22.38 31.79
N THR A 4 21.66 21.63 31.82
CA THR A 4 22.62 21.59 30.72
C THR A 4 22.03 20.75 29.58
N LEU A 5 22.20 21.26 28.35
CA LEU A 5 21.73 20.71 27.08
C LEU A 5 22.04 19.19 26.88
N GLN A 6 23.02 18.67 27.63
CA GLN A 6 23.45 17.28 27.61
C GLN A 6 22.39 16.27 28.09
N HIS A 7 21.33 16.70 28.78
CA HIS A 7 20.27 15.80 29.26
C HIS A 7 19.07 15.70 28.31
N LEU A 8 19.06 16.47 27.21
CA LEU A 8 17.96 16.48 26.22
C LEU A 8 18.18 15.51 25.05
N LEU A 9 19.42 15.05 24.82
CA LEU A 9 19.75 14.13 23.73
C LEU A 9 19.08 12.74 23.80
N PRO A 10 18.91 12.08 24.97
CA PRO A 10 18.27 10.75 24.99
C PRO A 10 16.74 10.80 24.87
N LEU A 11 16.10 11.97 25.09
CA LEU A 11 14.64 12.08 24.99
C LEU A 11 14.14 12.17 23.53
N ILE A 12 14.99 12.57 22.59
CA ILE A 12 14.60 12.74 21.18
C ILE A 12 14.58 11.39 20.44
N ALA A 13 15.33 10.38 20.93
CA ALA A 13 15.37 9.05 20.32
C ALA A 13 14.09 8.23 20.53
N ALA A 14 13.18 8.65 21.41
CA ALA A 14 11.97 7.90 21.76
C ALA A 14 10.74 8.24 20.89
N PHE A 15 10.83 9.23 19.98
CA PHE A 15 9.66 9.74 19.24
C PHE A 15 9.67 9.44 17.74
N VAL A 16 10.47 8.46 17.30
CA VAL A 16 10.33 7.85 15.97
C VAL A 16 9.84 6.41 16.11
N ALA A 17 8.72 6.24 16.82
CA ALA A 17 7.85 5.11 16.52
C ALA A 17 7.26 5.41 15.14
N SER A 18 7.99 5.05 14.08
CA SER A 18 7.42 4.91 12.75
C SER A 18 6.16 4.09 12.95
N ALA A 19 4.99 4.62 12.58
CA ALA A 19 3.78 3.80 12.52
C ALA A 19 4.08 2.71 11.48
N VAL A 20 4.59 1.57 11.94
CA VAL A 20 4.85 0.41 11.11
C VAL A 20 3.46 -0.11 10.80
N ALA A 21 2.86 0.28 9.68
CA ALA A 21 1.63 -0.36 9.28
C ALA A 21 1.90 -1.84 9.04
N ASP A 22 0.94 -2.64 9.45
CA ASP A 22 0.98 -4.07 9.27
C ASP A 22 1.19 -4.43 7.79
N PRO A 23 1.95 -5.49 7.49
CA PRO A 23 2.10 -5.95 6.13
C PRO A 23 0.74 -6.38 5.58
N CYS A 24 0.50 -6.12 4.30
CA CYS A 24 -0.69 -6.66 3.63
C CYS A 24 -0.62 -8.19 3.64
N THR A 25 -1.76 -8.84 3.86
CA THR A 25 -1.89 -10.26 3.56
C THR A 25 -1.66 -10.46 2.07
N SER A 26 -0.82 -11.43 1.70
CA SER A 26 -0.46 -11.64 0.29
C SER A 26 -0.54 -13.10 -0.14
N TYR A 27 -1.01 -13.33 -1.37
CA TYR A 27 -1.13 -14.65 -1.97
C TYR A 27 -0.62 -14.61 -3.41
N GLY A 28 0.35 -15.46 -3.75
CA GLY A 28 0.99 -15.49 -5.08
C GLY A 28 2.18 -16.46 -5.11
N PRO A 29 2.99 -16.49 -6.19
CA PRO A 29 2.99 -15.57 -7.34
C PRO A 29 1.97 -15.89 -8.45
N ASP A 30 1.11 -16.90 -8.27
CA ASP A 30 0.11 -17.30 -9.27
C ASP A 30 -1.33 -16.96 -8.85
N ALA A 31 -1.54 -15.74 -8.33
CA ALA A 31 -2.88 -15.30 -7.98
C ALA A 31 -3.82 -15.35 -9.20
N ARG A 32 -4.97 -16.04 -9.05
CA ARG A 32 -5.96 -16.15 -10.12
C ARG A 32 -6.62 -14.81 -10.36
N THR A 33 -6.65 -14.37 -11.62
CA THR A 33 -7.43 -13.21 -12.04
C THR A 33 -8.92 -13.47 -11.79
N ILE A 34 -9.55 -12.58 -11.04
CA ILE A 34 -10.99 -12.58 -10.82
C ILE A 34 -11.62 -11.64 -11.86
N SER A 35 -12.75 -12.01 -12.46
CA SER A 35 -13.49 -11.15 -13.40
C SER A 35 -14.25 -10.05 -12.66
N GLY A 36 -14.30 -8.83 -13.23
CA GLY A 36 -15.13 -7.73 -12.71
C GLY A 36 -14.43 -6.73 -11.78
N GLY A 37 -13.11 -6.57 -11.90
CA GLY A 37 -12.34 -5.67 -11.03
C GLY A 37 -12.36 -4.19 -11.43
N VAL A 38 -11.98 -3.34 -10.47
CA VAL A 38 -11.75 -1.90 -10.64
C VAL A 38 -10.33 -1.68 -11.16
N GLY A 39 -10.20 -1.06 -12.33
CA GLY A 39 -8.88 -0.71 -12.88
C GLY A 39 -8.20 0.40 -12.08
N PHE A 40 -6.87 0.38 -12.00
CA PHE A 40 -6.10 1.46 -11.40
C PHE A 40 -5.43 2.31 -12.49
N ARG A 41 -5.18 3.59 -12.20
CA ARG A 41 -4.40 4.47 -13.06
C ARG A 41 -3.11 4.85 -12.37
N PHE A 42 -2.00 4.74 -13.09
CA PHE A 42 -0.70 5.21 -12.64
C PHE A 42 -0.63 6.74 -12.69
N TYR A 43 -0.10 7.32 -11.63
CA TYR A 43 0.22 8.74 -11.48
C TYR A 43 1.67 8.86 -11.04
N ASN A 44 2.42 9.78 -11.66
CA ASN A 44 3.78 10.10 -11.26
C ASN A 44 3.87 11.62 -11.13
N SER A 45 3.97 12.10 -9.89
CA SER A 45 4.13 13.52 -9.61
C SER A 45 5.60 13.90 -9.51
N ASN A 46 5.91 15.09 -10.00
CA ASN A 46 7.27 15.60 -10.18
C ASN A 46 8.00 15.88 -8.84
N PRO A 47 9.27 15.49 -8.69
CA PRO A 47 9.90 14.25 -9.11
C PRO A 47 10.19 13.41 -7.86
N ASN A 48 9.52 12.27 -7.70
CA ASN A 48 9.94 11.06 -6.92
C ASN A 48 8.74 10.29 -6.37
N HIS A 49 7.54 10.87 -6.37
CA HIS A 49 6.36 10.20 -5.85
C HIS A 49 5.50 9.66 -6.97
N TRP A 50 5.22 8.37 -6.92
CA TRP A 50 4.25 7.75 -7.80
C TRP A 50 3.15 7.09 -7.00
N SER A 51 1.97 6.96 -7.61
CA SER A 51 0.86 6.23 -7.04
C SER A 51 0.06 5.50 -8.10
N TRP A 52 -0.66 4.47 -7.70
CA TRP A 52 -1.73 3.87 -8.49
C TRP A 52 -3.04 4.11 -7.76
N ASN A 53 -4.01 4.73 -8.42
CA ASN A 53 -5.29 5.03 -7.79
C ASN A 53 -6.41 4.27 -8.51
N ALA A 54 -7.32 3.69 -7.73
CA ALA A 54 -8.50 3.03 -8.27
C ALA A 54 -9.36 4.01 -9.08
N GLN A 55 -9.77 3.60 -10.27
CA GLN A 55 -10.65 4.40 -11.12
C GLN A 55 -12.05 4.43 -10.51
N GLY A 56 -12.33 5.53 -9.82
CA GLY A 56 -13.60 5.74 -9.14
C GLY A 56 -13.61 5.32 -7.68
N SER A 57 -12.55 4.79 -7.09
CA SER A 57 -12.50 4.52 -5.64
C SER A 57 -11.47 5.40 -4.94
N THR A 58 -11.38 5.33 -3.61
CA THR A 58 -10.31 6.00 -2.85
C THR A 58 -9.13 5.09 -2.55
N ALA A 59 -9.18 3.81 -2.95
CA ALA A 59 -8.04 2.90 -2.85
C ALA A 59 -6.83 3.39 -3.68
N VAL A 60 -5.65 3.30 -3.06
CA VAL A 60 -4.39 3.82 -3.60
C VAL A 60 -3.22 2.93 -3.19
N LEU A 61 -2.24 2.74 -4.10
CA LEU A 61 -0.92 2.22 -3.78
C LEU A 61 0.12 3.32 -4.01
N GLN A 62 1.01 3.55 -3.06
CA GLN A 62 2.06 4.58 -3.10
C GLN A 62 3.46 3.99 -3.32
N ASP A 63 4.43 4.86 -3.60
CA ASP A 63 5.78 4.52 -4.04
C ASP A 63 6.64 3.79 -3.02
N ASP A 64 6.39 4.07 -1.75
CA ASP A 64 6.96 3.42 -0.58
C ASP A 64 6.31 2.06 -0.25
N GLY A 65 5.32 1.63 -1.05
CA GLY A 65 4.62 0.36 -0.89
C GLY A 65 3.44 0.42 0.05
N TRP A 66 2.99 1.60 0.47
CA TRP A 66 1.76 1.72 1.24
C TRP A 66 0.53 1.58 0.35
N ALA A 67 -0.34 0.66 0.73
CA ALA A 67 -1.62 0.44 0.09
C ALA A 67 -2.75 0.83 1.04
N SER A 68 -3.70 1.61 0.53
CA SER A 68 -4.95 1.94 1.20
C SER A 68 -6.12 1.27 0.51
N PHE A 69 -6.99 0.68 1.30
CA PHE A 69 -8.19 -0.02 0.90
C PHE A 69 -9.39 0.67 1.55
N ASP A 70 -10.43 0.92 0.76
CA ASP A 70 -11.65 1.60 1.18
C ASP A 70 -12.84 0.63 1.34
N GLY A 71 -12.57 -0.68 1.30
CA GLY A 71 -13.47 -1.74 1.75
C GLY A 71 -14.85 -1.69 1.10
N HIS A 72 -15.89 -1.71 1.94
CA HIS A 72 -17.30 -1.69 1.52
C HIS A 72 -17.82 -0.29 1.12
N GLY A 73 -16.95 0.68 0.83
CA GLY A 73 -17.37 1.98 0.28
C GLY A 73 -18.19 1.82 -1.02
N LEU A 74 -18.95 2.86 -1.42
CA LEU A 74 -19.80 2.86 -2.63
C LEU A 74 -19.08 2.38 -3.92
N LYS A 75 -17.75 2.49 -3.96
CA LYS A 75 -16.92 2.02 -5.07
C LYS A 75 -15.75 1.15 -4.61
N GLY A 76 -15.76 0.77 -3.33
CA GLY A 76 -14.60 0.38 -2.52
C GLY A 76 -13.89 -0.88 -2.99
N VAL A 77 -12.62 -0.97 -2.62
CA VAL A 77 -11.69 -2.04 -2.95
C VAL A 77 -11.18 -2.62 -1.63
N SER A 78 -11.42 -3.92 -1.41
CA SER A 78 -10.95 -4.68 -0.25
C SER A 78 -9.81 -5.64 -0.58
N ALA A 79 -9.53 -5.83 -1.87
CA ALA A 79 -8.40 -6.61 -2.34
C ALA A 79 -7.87 -6.06 -3.67
N MET A 80 -6.59 -6.27 -3.98
CA MET A 80 -6.04 -5.97 -5.29
C MET A 80 -5.12 -7.07 -5.78
N ILE A 81 -5.21 -7.41 -7.07
CA ILE A 81 -4.18 -8.19 -7.74
C ILE A 81 -3.21 -7.21 -8.40
N VAL A 82 -1.95 -7.31 -8.00
CA VAL A 82 -0.83 -6.59 -8.60
C VAL A 82 -0.14 -7.52 -9.59
N TYR A 83 -0.07 -7.07 -10.84
CA TYR A 83 0.64 -7.71 -11.93
C TYR A 83 2.03 -7.07 -12.03
N TYR A 84 3.07 -7.88 -11.94
CA TYR A 84 4.45 -7.43 -12.04
C TYR A 84 5.02 -7.78 -13.42
N LYS A 85 6.01 -7.01 -13.88
CA LYS A 85 6.64 -7.18 -15.21
C LYS A 85 7.43 -8.49 -15.38
N ASN A 86 7.62 -9.25 -14.30
CA ASN A 86 8.24 -10.57 -14.31
C ASN A 86 7.20 -11.71 -14.33
N ASP A 87 5.97 -11.42 -14.79
CA ASP A 87 4.82 -12.32 -14.85
C ASP A 87 4.24 -12.76 -13.49
N ASP A 88 4.84 -12.36 -12.38
CA ASP A 88 4.31 -12.60 -11.03
C ASP A 88 2.98 -11.85 -10.82
N ARG A 89 2.05 -12.51 -10.14
CA ARG A 89 0.76 -11.95 -9.72
C ARG A 89 0.50 -12.24 -8.26
N TYR A 90 0.31 -11.19 -7.49
CA TYR A 90 -0.01 -11.30 -6.06
C TYR A 90 -1.33 -10.63 -5.76
N LEU A 91 -2.19 -11.33 -5.03
CA LEU A 91 -3.35 -10.76 -4.37
C LEU A 91 -2.88 -10.13 -3.05
N TYR A 92 -3.18 -8.86 -2.83
CA TYR A 92 -2.95 -8.14 -1.59
C TYR A 92 -4.27 -7.72 -0.96
N GLN A 93 -4.35 -7.86 0.36
CA GLN A 93 -5.49 -7.43 1.18
C GLN A 93 -5.00 -6.80 2.48
N PRO A 94 -5.79 -5.89 3.08
CA PRO A 94 -5.59 -5.52 4.47
C PRO A 94 -5.59 -6.75 5.38
N PRO A 95 -4.90 -6.72 6.54
CA PRO A 95 -4.93 -7.83 7.50
C PRO A 95 -6.34 -8.24 7.95
N ASN A 96 -7.27 -7.28 8.03
CA ASN A 96 -8.67 -7.54 8.36
C ASN A 96 -9.52 -8.05 7.18
N GLY A 97 -8.97 -8.04 5.96
CA GLY A 97 -9.66 -8.46 4.73
C GLY A 97 -10.65 -7.46 4.14
N ASP A 98 -10.72 -6.22 4.65
CA ASP A 98 -11.73 -5.23 4.26
C ASP A 98 -11.11 -3.88 3.89
N ASP A 99 -10.65 -3.10 4.88
CA ASP A 99 -10.22 -1.71 4.70
C ASP A 99 -8.95 -1.37 5.49
N GLY A 100 -8.42 -0.18 5.22
CA GLY A 100 -7.29 0.39 5.95
C GLY A 100 -5.99 0.39 5.16
N TRP A 101 -4.90 0.66 5.89
CA TRP A 101 -3.56 0.80 5.34
C TRP A 101 -2.71 -0.42 5.66
N CYS A 102 -1.96 -0.90 4.68
CA CYS A 102 -0.97 -1.96 4.88
C CYS A 102 0.23 -1.78 3.93
N THR A 103 1.33 -2.48 4.22
CA THR A 103 2.56 -2.37 3.43
C THR A 103 2.75 -3.56 2.47
N ILE A 104 3.12 -3.26 1.23
CA ILE A 104 3.65 -4.21 0.25
C ILE A 104 5.17 -4.32 0.45
N PRO A 105 5.78 -5.51 0.27
CA PRO A 105 7.23 -5.67 0.34
C PRO A 105 7.99 -4.64 -0.51
N ALA A 106 8.99 -4.01 0.11
CA ALA A 106 9.85 -3.02 -0.52
C ALA A 106 10.50 -3.58 -1.80
N GLY A 107 10.64 -2.73 -2.82
CA GLY A 107 11.28 -3.08 -4.09
C GLY A 107 10.38 -3.82 -5.08
N LYS A 108 9.24 -4.40 -4.66
CA LYS A 108 8.25 -4.93 -5.63
C LYS A 108 7.54 -3.82 -6.39
N THR A 109 7.42 -2.66 -5.77
CA THR A 109 6.59 -1.53 -6.21
C THR A 109 7.08 -0.87 -7.51
N SER A 110 8.39 -0.85 -7.75
CA SER A 110 9.00 -0.36 -9.00
C SER A 110 8.82 -1.30 -10.21
N ASN A 111 8.41 -2.55 -9.97
CA ASN A 111 8.23 -3.58 -10.99
C ASN A 111 6.77 -3.81 -11.36
N ILE A 112 5.85 -2.94 -10.94
CA ILE A 112 4.42 -3.07 -11.22
C ILE A 112 4.15 -2.77 -12.70
N GLU A 113 3.39 -3.66 -13.34
CA GLU A 113 2.84 -3.51 -14.68
C GLU A 113 1.41 -3.00 -14.64
N ASN A 114 0.56 -3.59 -13.78
CA ASN A 114 -0.85 -3.24 -13.66
C ASN A 114 -1.41 -3.59 -12.28
N ILE A 115 -2.52 -2.97 -11.90
CA ILE A 115 -3.26 -3.29 -10.66
C ILE A 115 -4.75 -3.38 -10.99
N ILE A 116 -5.40 -4.43 -10.47
CA ILE A 116 -6.85 -4.62 -10.53
C ILE A 116 -7.36 -4.77 -9.10
N GLY A 117 -8.27 -3.89 -8.69
CA GLY A 117 -8.96 -3.97 -7.40
C GLY A 117 -10.22 -4.81 -7.45
N TYR A 118 -10.61 -5.35 -6.32
CA TYR A 118 -11.81 -6.16 -6.14
C TYR A 118 -12.59 -5.67 -4.93
N ARG A 119 -13.91 -5.73 -5.08
CA ARG A 119 -14.85 -5.47 -3.99
C ARG A 119 -15.16 -6.81 -3.32
N SER A 120 -15.35 -6.79 -2.00
CA SER A 120 -15.94 -7.92 -1.27
C SER A 120 -17.45 -7.96 -1.44
#